data_AF-F2NIY3-F1
#
_entry.id   AF-F2NIY3-F1
#
_cell.length_a   1.000
_cell.length_b   1.000
_cell.length_c   1.000
_cell.angle_alpha   90.00
_cell.angle_beta   90.00
_cell.angle_gamma   90.00
#
_symmetry.space_group_name_H-M   'P 1'
#
loop_
_entity.id
_entity.type
_entity.pdbx_description
1 polymer ?
#
loop_
_entity_poly.entity_id
_entity_poly.type
_entity_poly.pdbx_seq_one_letter_code
_entity_poly.pdbx_strand_id
1 'polypeptide(L)'
;MVDTPLQLPTVGPFEGILFIGDPHVAASPPGYRLDDYSQSILAKLDFCLQTAREHQLLPIILGDLFHVPRNNPNYLLVALMDLFRPVIPWVLVGNHDKHEARLTPDVSLMVLHAARVIRLLAAAGPVATVVAGGRRVLVGASPDWTPIPRTVERGGHDYVIWVTHHDLTFPDYTAGRVHLRPIPGVDLVVNGHLHTPKPPVQRGETLWCNPGSISRVALSSQTPNKLPVAAIWRPGQTELETLPIPHRPFHEVFPAFVDRESPSPDDLDESRFIKGLENLMMRKTSEGLGLQTFLTANLQSGDPIDALIWELYEEVMREENQE
;
A
#
# COMPACT_ATOMS: atom_id res chain seq x y z
N MET A 1 -12.89 -34.26 21.32
CA MET A 1 -11.88 -34.33 20.24
C MET A 1 -10.68 -33.59 20.75
N VAL A 2 -9.53 -34.27 20.83
CA VAL A 2 -8.28 -33.64 21.29
C VAL A 2 -7.83 -32.72 20.16
N ASP A 3 -7.88 -31.41 20.39
CA ASP A 3 -7.32 -30.40 19.48
C ASP A 3 -5.85 -30.75 19.28
N THR A 4 -5.53 -31.28 18.10
CA THR A 4 -4.13 -31.46 17.72
C THR A 4 -3.61 -30.06 17.45
N PRO A 5 -2.62 -29.55 18.21
CA PRO A 5 -2.16 -28.18 18.04
C PRO A 5 -1.69 -28.00 16.59
N LEU A 6 -2.21 -26.95 15.94
CA LEU A 6 -1.92 -26.65 14.55
C LEU A 6 -0.40 -26.50 14.39
N GLN A 7 0.23 -27.46 13.70
CA GLN A 7 1.69 -27.45 13.54
C GLN A 7 2.05 -26.39 12.48
N LEU A 8 2.49 -25.23 12.95
CA LEU A 8 2.92 -24.14 12.09
C LEU A 8 4.21 -24.51 11.34
N PRO A 9 4.36 -24.10 10.07
CA PRO A 9 5.60 -24.32 9.35
C PRO A 9 6.74 -23.51 9.99
N THR A 10 7.93 -24.13 10.08
CA THR A 10 9.17 -23.46 10.49
C THR A 10 9.95 -23.01 9.25
N VAL A 11 10.38 -21.74 9.21
CA VAL A 11 11.19 -21.17 8.12
C VAL A 11 12.45 -20.49 8.65
N GLY A 12 13.51 -20.45 7.84
CA GLY A 12 14.80 -19.85 8.19
C GLY A 12 15.97 -20.82 7.99
N PRO A 13 17.18 -20.46 8.45
CA PRO A 13 17.48 -19.32 9.31
C PRO A 13 17.51 -17.96 8.58
N PHE A 14 17.17 -16.90 9.31
CA PHE A 14 17.34 -15.50 8.94
C PHE A 14 18.10 -14.74 10.03
N GLU A 15 18.61 -13.54 9.74
CA GLU A 15 19.15 -12.62 10.75
C GLU A 15 18.08 -11.66 11.29
N GLY A 16 16.93 -11.56 10.61
CA GLY A 16 15.85 -10.65 10.96
C GLY A 16 14.71 -10.66 9.94
N ILE A 17 13.84 -9.67 10.02
CA ILE A 17 12.70 -9.46 9.12
C ILE A 17 12.80 -8.07 8.51
N LEU A 18 12.65 -7.98 7.19
CA LEU A 18 12.50 -6.72 6.46
C LEU A 18 11.02 -6.48 6.16
N PHE A 19 10.48 -5.39 6.67
CA PHE A 19 9.12 -4.93 6.39
C PHE A 19 9.13 -3.87 5.30
N ILE A 20 8.42 -4.16 4.21
CA ILE A 20 8.30 -3.31 3.01
C ILE A 20 6.86 -2.78 2.99
N GLY A 21 6.69 -1.47 3.16
CA GLY A 21 5.36 -0.84 3.12
C GLY A 21 4.77 -0.76 1.71
N ASP A 22 3.43 -0.67 1.66
CA ASP A 22 2.56 -0.59 0.47
C ASP A 22 3.20 -0.06 -0.84
N PRO A 23 3.74 -0.95 -1.69
CA PRO A 23 4.43 -0.55 -2.92
C PRO A 23 3.57 0.22 -3.92
N HIS A 24 2.27 -0.12 -4.04
CA HIS A 24 1.35 0.42 -5.03
C HIS A 24 1.88 0.29 -6.47
N VAL A 25 2.41 -0.87 -6.85
CA VAL A 25 2.90 -1.12 -8.22
C VAL A 25 1.79 -0.85 -9.24
N ALA A 26 2.10 -0.03 -10.25
CA ALA A 26 1.18 0.31 -11.33
C ALA A 26 1.95 0.65 -12.61
N ALA A 27 1.38 0.28 -13.76
CA ALA A 27 1.92 0.62 -15.08
C ALA A 27 1.94 2.13 -15.33
N SER A 28 0.82 2.77 -14.99
CA SER A 28 0.60 4.20 -15.14
C SER A 28 0.73 4.89 -13.78
N PRO A 29 1.35 6.09 -13.72
CA PRO A 29 1.53 6.82 -12.48
C PRO A 29 0.20 7.19 -11.82
N PRO A 30 -0.03 6.86 -10.55
CA PRO A 30 -1.10 7.48 -9.77
C PRO A 30 -0.70 8.90 -9.34
N GLY A 31 -1.70 9.75 -9.11
CA GLY A 31 -1.55 10.96 -8.30
C GLY A 31 -0.63 12.06 -8.85
N TYR A 32 -0.64 12.30 -10.16
CA TYR A 32 0.10 13.39 -10.84
C TYR A 32 1.63 13.27 -10.84
N ARG A 33 2.16 12.04 -10.77
CA ARG A 33 3.61 11.82 -10.89
C ARG A 33 4.10 12.05 -12.31
N LEU A 34 5.30 12.60 -12.42
CA LEU A 34 5.98 12.95 -13.67
C LEU A 34 7.01 11.90 -14.11
N ASP A 35 7.44 11.02 -13.20
CA ASP A 35 8.45 10.01 -13.48
C ASP A 35 7.85 8.72 -14.08
N ASP A 36 8.73 7.86 -14.59
CA ASP A 36 8.38 6.47 -14.90
C ASP A 36 8.11 5.73 -13.57
N TYR A 37 6.85 5.79 -13.14
CA TYR A 37 6.42 5.25 -11.87
C TYR A 37 6.67 3.75 -11.77
N SER A 38 6.38 3.01 -12.84
CA SER A 38 6.62 1.56 -12.90
C SER A 38 8.06 1.22 -12.56
N GLN A 39 9.01 1.80 -13.31
CA GLN A 39 10.43 1.54 -13.10
C GLN A 39 10.91 2.04 -11.73
N SER A 40 10.39 3.19 -11.28
CA SER A 40 10.67 3.77 -9.97
C SER A 40 10.27 2.84 -8.82
N ILE A 41 9.10 2.19 -8.89
CA ILE A 41 8.66 1.24 -7.86
C ILE A 41 9.41 -0.09 -7.98
N LEU A 42 9.61 -0.62 -9.18
CA LEU A 42 10.37 -1.86 -9.39
C LEU A 42 11.81 -1.75 -8.86
N ALA A 43 12.49 -0.64 -9.12
CA ALA A 43 13.85 -0.41 -8.62
C ALA A 43 13.92 -0.36 -7.08
N LYS A 44 12.88 0.16 -6.43
CA LYS A 44 12.80 0.19 -4.96
C LYS A 44 12.55 -1.19 -4.37
N LEU A 45 11.65 -1.97 -4.99
CA LEU A 45 11.42 -3.36 -4.60
C LEU A 45 12.70 -4.19 -4.78
N ASP A 46 13.41 -3.99 -5.90
CA ASP A 46 14.70 -4.64 -6.14
C ASP A 46 15.72 -4.31 -5.07
N PHE A 47 15.89 -3.03 -4.75
CA PHE A 47 16.76 -2.60 -3.64
C PHE A 47 16.40 -3.29 -2.32
N CYS A 48 15.12 -3.31 -1.95
CA CYS A 48 14.67 -3.97 -0.72
C CYS A 48 14.96 -5.48 -0.73
N LEU A 49 14.69 -6.16 -1.84
CA LEU A 49 14.86 -7.62 -1.94
C LEU A 49 16.33 -8.03 -2.04
N GLN A 50 17.17 -7.24 -2.70
CA GLN A 50 18.63 -7.41 -2.69
C GLN A 50 19.17 -7.24 -1.28
N THR A 51 18.74 -6.18 -0.58
CA THR A 51 19.11 -5.96 0.83
C THR A 51 18.67 -7.13 1.71
N ALA A 52 17.43 -7.63 1.53
CA ALA A 52 16.95 -8.79 2.29
C ALA A 52 17.82 -10.02 2.05
N ARG A 53 18.21 -10.28 0.80
CA ARG A 53 19.09 -11.42 0.48
C ARG A 53 20.49 -11.24 1.08
N GLU A 54 21.10 -10.08 0.92
CA GLU A 54 22.46 -9.77 1.38
C GLU A 54 22.59 -9.84 2.91
N HIS A 55 21.55 -9.38 3.62
CA HIS A 55 21.50 -9.40 5.08
C HIS A 55 20.74 -10.60 5.66
N GLN A 56 20.40 -11.59 4.83
CA GLN A 56 19.63 -12.78 5.21
C GLN A 56 18.37 -12.47 6.02
N LEU A 57 17.61 -11.46 5.60
CA LEU A 57 16.34 -11.06 6.22
C LEU A 57 15.17 -11.75 5.51
N LEU A 58 14.10 -12.03 6.24
CA LEU A 58 12.82 -12.44 5.66
C LEU A 58 12.08 -11.19 5.13
N PRO A 59 11.85 -11.03 3.82
CA PRO A 59 11.09 -9.89 3.32
C PRO A 59 9.57 -10.12 3.44
N ILE A 60 8.88 -9.18 4.08
CA ILE A 60 7.42 -9.13 4.19
C ILE A 60 6.93 -7.81 3.59
N ILE A 61 6.14 -7.89 2.51
CA ILE A 61 5.38 -6.78 1.94
C ILE A 61 4.07 -6.64 2.71
N LEU A 62 3.83 -5.46 3.28
CA LEU A 62 2.76 -5.20 4.25
C LEU A 62 1.39 -4.93 3.63
N GLY A 63 1.15 -5.37 2.39
CA GLY A 63 -0.10 -5.14 1.65
C GLY A 63 0.03 -4.10 0.55
N ASP A 64 -1.04 -3.93 -0.22
CA ASP A 64 -1.15 -3.02 -1.36
C ASP A 64 0.07 -3.12 -2.28
N LEU A 65 0.40 -4.37 -2.66
CA LEU A 65 1.46 -4.60 -3.64
C LEU A 65 1.11 -3.93 -4.95
N PHE A 66 -0.14 -4.03 -5.39
CA PHE A 66 -0.64 -3.36 -6.59
C PHE A 66 -1.47 -2.12 -6.24
N HIS A 67 -1.40 -1.09 -7.08
CA HIS A 67 -2.27 0.08 -6.95
C HIS A 67 -3.72 -0.22 -7.36
N VAL A 68 -3.90 -1.12 -8.32
CA VAL A 68 -5.21 -1.60 -8.76
C VAL A 68 -5.21 -3.13 -8.79
N PRO A 69 -6.32 -3.78 -8.40
CA PRO A 69 -6.34 -5.23 -8.24
C PRO A 69 -6.26 -5.98 -9.59
N ARG A 70 -6.79 -5.38 -10.67
CA ARG A 70 -6.92 -5.97 -12.00
C ARG A 70 -6.35 -5.06 -13.08
N ASN A 71 -6.25 -5.58 -14.29
CA ASN A 71 -5.83 -4.84 -15.49
C ASN A 71 -4.39 -4.29 -15.43
N ASN A 72 -3.53 -4.89 -14.59
CA ASN A 72 -2.09 -4.65 -14.68
C ASN A 72 -1.54 -5.36 -15.94
N PRO A 73 -0.67 -4.70 -16.72
CA PRO A 73 -0.17 -5.28 -17.96
C PRO A 73 0.77 -6.46 -17.70
N ASN A 74 0.77 -7.43 -18.62
CA ASN A 74 1.52 -8.67 -18.47
C ASN A 74 3.02 -8.46 -18.22
N TYR A 75 3.65 -7.45 -18.84
CA TYR A 75 5.07 -7.17 -18.64
C TYR A 75 5.38 -6.85 -17.16
N LEU A 76 4.46 -6.21 -16.45
CA LEU A 76 4.64 -5.83 -15.05
C LEU A 76 4.56 -7.05 -14.14
N LEU A 77 3.64 -7.97 -14.44
CA LEU A 77 3.55 -9.26 -13.74
C LEU A 77 4.80 -10.10 -13.96
N VAL A 78 5.32 -10.16 -15.20
CA VAL A 78 6.57 -10.86 -15.52
C VAL A 78 7.74 -10.25 -14.75
N ALA A 79 7.88 -8.92 -14.76
CA ALA A 79 8.93 -8.22 -14.03
C ALA A 79 8.90 -8.52 -12.53
N LEU A 80 7.71 -8.51 -11.91
CA LEU A 80 7.57 -8.88 -10.49
C LEU A 80 7.89 -10.35 -10.24
N MET A 81 7.50 -11.27 -11.13
CA MET A 81 7.84 -12.69 -11.01
C MET A 81 9.36 -12.88 -11.02
N ASP A 82 10.05 -12.27 -11.97
CA ASP A 82 11.51 -12.39 -12.09
C ASP A 82 12.21 -11.77 -10.89
N LEU A 83 11.70 -10.65 -10.39
CA LEU A 83 12.21 -9.99 -9.19
C LEU A 83 12.02 -10.83 -7.92
N PHE A 84 10.90 -11.53 -7.81
CA PHE A 84 10.52 -12.24 -6.58
C PHE A 84 11.05 -13.67 -6.51
N ARG A 85 11.26 -14.36 -7.64
CA ARG A 85 11.77 -15.75 -7.68
C ARG A 85 13.00 -16.01 -6.78
N PRO A 86 14.00 -15.13 -6.67
CA PRO A 86 15.20 -15.41 -5.88
C PRO A 86 14.99 -15.37 -4.36
N VAL A 87 13.93 -14.71 -3.86
CA VAL A 87 13.77 -14.43 -2.41
C VAL A 87 12.39 -14.85 -1.88
N ILE A 88 11.38 -14.97 -2.74
CA ILE A 88 9.98 -15.32 -2.44
C ILE A 88 9.44 -14.52 -1.24
N PRO A 89 9.12 -13.22 -1.41
CA PRO A 89 8.61 -12.41 -0.32
C PRO A 89 7.26 -12.90 0.17
N TRP A 90 7.01 -12.64 1.45
CA TRP A 90 5.68 -12.84 2.03
C TRP A 90 4.87 -11.59 1.73
N VAL A 91 3.65 -11.74 1.26
CA VAL A 91 2.81 -10.61 0.85
C VAL A 91 1.50 -10.67 1.61
N LEU A 92 1.30 -9.70 2.50
CA LEU A 92 0.03 -9.45 3.15
C LEU A 92 -0.98 -8.95 2.12
N VAL A 93 -2.25 -9.33 2.23
CA VAL A 93 -3.29 -8.79 1.36
C VAL A 93 -3.73 -7.43 1.89
N GLY A 94 -3.55 -6.37 1.09
CA GLY A 94 -4.08 -5.04 1.34
C GLY A 94 -5.46 -4.80 0.69
N ASN A 95 -5.99 -3.59 0.82
CA ASN A 95 -7.30 -3.23 0.23
C ASN A 95 -7.24 -3.01 -1.28
N HIS A 96 -6.10 -2.58 -1.85
CA HIS A 96 -5.92 -2.42 -3.30
C HIS A 96 -5.63 -3.74 -4.03
N ASP A 97 -5.21 -4.77 -3.30
CA ASP A 97 -4.92 -6.09 -3.86
C ASP A 97 -6.20 -6.93 -4.13
N LYS A 98 -7.37 -6.44 -3.68
CA LYS A 98 -8.66 -7.12 -3.76
C LYS A 98 -9.63 -6.41 -4.68
N HIS A 99 -10.56 -7.16 -5.24
CA HIS A 99 -11.72 -6.57 -5.90
C HIS A 99 -12.85 -6.43 -4.88
N GLU A 100 -13.21 -5.19 -4.55
CA GLU A 100 -14.10 -4.89 -3.42
C GLU A 100 -13.53 -5.49 -2.12
N ALA A 101 -14.34 -6.27 -1.39
CA ALA A 101 -13.92 -6.97 -0.18
C ALA A 101 -13.32 -8.37 -0.44
N ARG A 102 -13.24 -8.82 -1.71
CA ARG A 102 -12.98 -10.22 -2.08
C ARG A 102 -11.63 -10.39 -2.76
N LEU A 103 -10.87 -11.38 -2.30
CA LEU A 103 -9.69 -11.87 -3.00
C LEU A 103 -10.14 -12.91 -4.02
N THR A 104 -10.27 -12.50 -5.28
CA THR A 104 -10.78 -13.34 -6.37
C THR A 104 -9.63 -13.85 -7.25
N PRO A 105 -9.76 -15.00 -7.94
CA PRO A 105 -8.67 -15.58 -8.73
C PRO A 105 -8.12 -14.69 -9.86
N ASP A 106 -8.90 -13.72 -10.31
CA ASP A 106 -8.61 -12.82 -11.43
C ASP A 106 -7.89 -11.52 -11.03
N VAL A 107 -7.55 -11.34 -9.74
CA VAL A 107 -6.69 -10.23 -9.32
C VAL A 107 -5.21 -10.56 -9.53
N SER A 108 -4.42 -9.52 -9.74
CA SER A 108 -2.98 -9.58 -10.08
C SER A 108 -2.16 -10.29 -9.00
N LEU A 109 -2.51 -10.08 -7.72
CA LEU A 109 -1.86 -10.76 -6.59
C LEU A 109 -2.03 -12.28 -6.66
N MET A 110 -3.19 -12.76 -7.11
CA MET A 110 -3.45 -14.20 -7.24
C MET A 110 -2.66 -14.84 -8.37
N VAL A 111 -2.32 -14.08 -9.42
CA VAL A 111 -1.41 -14.54 -10.48
C VAL A 111 0.00 -14.80 -9.92
N LEU A 112 0.52 -13.88 -9.10
CA LEU A 112 1.83 -14.07 -8.44
C LEU A 112 1.82 -15.25 -7.47
N HIS A 113 0.73 -15.42 -6.70
CA HIS A 113 0.55 -16.57 -5.82
C HIS A 113 0.51 -17.89 -6.61
N ALA A 114 -0.27 -17.95 -7.69
CA ALA A 114 -0.36 -19.14 -8.56
C ALA A 114 0.99 -19.49 -9.20
N ALA A 115 1.78 -18.47 -9.56
CA ALA A 115 3.15 -18.63 -10.05
C ALA A 115 4.17 -19.05 -8.97
N ARG A 116 3.76 -19.11 -7.70
CA ARG A 116 4.59 -19.47 -6.53
C ARG A 116 5.81 -18.59 -6.34
N VAL A 117 5.70 -17.32 -6.73
CA VAL A 117 6.76 -16.32 -6.53
C VAL A 117 6.57 -15.51 -5.25
N ILE A 118 5.45 -15.69 -4.54
CA ILE A 118 5.18 -15.09 -3.24
C ILE A 118 4.63 -16.12 -2.26
N ARG A 119 4.81 -15.87 -0.96
CA ARG A 119 3.99 -16.50 0.07
C ARG A 119 2.85 -15.56 0.46
N LEU A 120 1.64 -15.92 0.07
CA LEU A 120 0.46 -15.09 0.31
C LEU A 120 -0.01 -15.20 1.77
N LEU A 121 -0.22 -14.06 2.42
CA LEU A 121 -0.84 -13.95 3.75
C LEU A 121 -2.26 -13.39 3.57
N ALA A 122 -3.22 -14.27 3.33
CA ALA A 122 -4.62 -13.91 3.02
C ALA A 122 -5.62 -14.21 4.14
N ALA A 123 -5.18 -14.84 5.24
CA ALA A 123 -6.03 -15.18 6.38
C ALA A 123 -5.47 -14.57 7.67
N ALA A 124 -6.37 -14.23 8.60
CA ALA A 124 -5.99 -13.83 9.94
C ALA A 124 -5.54 -15.04 10.77
N GLY A 125 -4.48 -14.85 11.57
CA GLY A 125 -4.01 -15.83 12.54
C GLY A 125 -2.50 -16.07 12.48
N PRO A 126 -2.03 -17.04 13.29
CA PRO A 126 -0.63 -17.49 13.25
C PRO A 126 -0.26 -18.03 11.86
N VAL A 127 0.90 -17.64 11.34
CA VAL A 127 1.36 -17.98 9.99
C VAL A 127 2.50 -19.01 10.01
N ALA A 128 3.50 -18.78 10.85
CA ALA A 128 4.73 -19.58 10.87
C ALA A 128 5.55 -19.34 12.13
N THR A 129 6.44 -20.30 12.43
CA THR A 129 7.61 -20.06 13.25
C THR A 129 8.78 -19.64 12.35
N VAL A 130 9.32 -18.45 12.54
CA VAL A 130 10.52 -17.95 11.86
C VAL A 130 11.72 -18.11 12.80
N VAL A 131 12.80 -18.73 12.33
CA VAL A 131 14.08 -18.74 13.04
C VAL A 131 14.88 -17.53 12.59
N ALA A 132 14.97 -16.51 13.45
CA ALA A 132 15.69 -15.26 13.19
C ALA A 132 16.74 -15.01 14.28
N GLY A 133 18.01 -14.78 13.92
CA GLY A 133 19.11 -14.56 14.87
C GLY A 133 19.22 -15.65 15.95
N GLY A 134 18.94 -16.91 15.58
CA GLY A 134 18.90 -18.06 16.51
C GLY A 134 17.68 -18.11 17.46
N ARG A 135 16.72 -17.20 17.31
CA ARG A 135 15.50 -17.11 18.13
C ARG A 135 14.28 -17.61 17.38
N ARG A 136 13.32 -18.20 18.10
CA ARG A 136 12.03 -18.62 17.57
C ARG A 136 11.04 -17.47 17.61
N VAL A 137 10.61 -17.00 16.45
CA VAL A 137 9.68 -15.89 16.30
C VAL A 137 8.36 -16.41 15.76
N LEU A 138 7.26 -16.21 16.47
CA LEU A 138 5.93 -16.43 15.93
C LEU A 138 5.57 -15.25 15.03
N VAL A 139 5.34 -15.49 13.74
CA VAL A 139 4.75 -14.49 12.86
C VAL A 139 3.28 -14.81 12.67
N GLY A 140 2.42 -13.83 12.92
CA GLY A 140 1.00 -13.86 12.58
C GLY A 140 0.61 -12.69 11.68
N ALA A 141 -0.58 -12.78 11.11
CA ALA A 141 -1.09 -11.79 10.17
C ALA A 141 -2.55 -11.44 10.47
N SER A 142 -2.92 -10.20 10.15
CA SER A 142 -4.30 -9.76 9.97
C SER A 142 -4.36 -8.94 8.69
N PRO A 143 -4.64 -9.58 7.53
CA PRO A 143 -4.83 -8.88 6.27
C PRO A 143 -6.01 -7.90 6.33
N ASP A 144 -6.13 -7.04 5.32
CA ASP A 144 -7.22 -6.06 5.24
C ASP A 144 -8.61 -6.73 5.36
N TRP A 145 -9.52 -6.07 6.10
CA TRP A 145 -10.85 -6.56 6.49
C TRP A 145 -10.90 -7.84 7.36
N THR A 146 -9.77 -8.31 7.89
CA THR A 146 -9.75 -9.43 8.85
C THR A 146 -9.55 -8.93 10.29
N PRO A 147 -9.94 -9.70 11.33
CA PRO A 147 -9.78 -9.25 12.70
C PRO A 147 -8.31 -9.23 13.15
N ILE A 148 -7.95 -8.20 13.92
CA ILE A 148 -6.71 -8.17 14.72
C ILE A 148 -6.97 -8.93 16.03
N PRO A 149 -6.13 -9.92 16.41
CA PRO A 149 -6.39 -10.78 17.55
C PRO A 149 -6.48 -10.00 18.85
N ARG A 150 -7.34 -10.44 19.77
CA ARG A 150 -7.44 -9.86 21.11
C ARG A 150 -6.29 -10.27 22.02
N THR A 151 -5.81 -11.49 21.85
CA THR A 151 -4.71 -12.13 22.58
C THR A 151 -4.06 -13.16 21.65
N VAL A 152 -2.80 -13.49 21.89
CA VAL A 152 -2.08 -14.54 21.16
C VAL A 152 -1.36 -15.44 22.17
N GLU A 153 -1.53 -16.75 22.03
CA GLU A 153 -0.75 -17.72 22.80
C GLU A 153 0.68 -17.77 22.27
N ARG A 154 1.65 -17.29 23.07
CA ARG A 154 3.07 -17.22 22.68
C ARG A 154 3.68 -18.59 22.36
N GLY A 155 3.16 -19.67 22.95
CA GLY A 155 3.58 -21.04 22.60
C GLY A 155 5.08 -21.32 22.75
N GLY A 156 5.75 -20.65 23.69
CA GLY A 156 7.19 -20.78 23.94
C GLY A 156 8.11 -20.12 22.89
N HIS A 157 7.57 -19.27 22.01
CA HIS A 157 8.38 -18.45 21.11
C HIS A 157 9.10 -17.34 21.88
N ASP A 158 10.34 -17.04 21.49
CA ASP A 158 11.13 -15.94 22.05
C ASP A 158 10.49 -14.59 21.72
N TYR A 159 9.86 -14.45 20.54
CA TYR A 159 9.17 -13.23 20.09
C TYR A 159 7.87 -13.56 19.35
N VAL A 160 6.93 -12.63 19.35
CA VAL A 160 5.68 -12.67 18.59
C VAL A 160 5.51 -11.35 17.83
N ILE A 161 5.49 -11.46 16.50
CA ILE A 161 5.34 -10.35 15.58
C ILE A 161 4.06 -10.54 14.79
N TRP A 162 3.25 -9.49 14.70
CA TRP A 162 2.00 -9.49 13.95
C TRP A 162 2.03 -8.45 12.84
N VAL A 163 1.71 -8.83 11.61
CA VAL A 163 1.61 -7.88 10.48
C VAL A 163 0.15 -7.56 10.17
N THR A 164 -0.16 -6.29 9.92
CA THR A 164 -1.53 -5.83 9.69
C THR A 164 -1.64 -4.89 8.49
N HIS A 165 -2.83 -4.79 7.92
CA HIS A 165 -3.15 -3.79 6.90
C HIS A 165 -4.50 -3.15 7.25
N HIS A 166 -4.49 -2.21 8.19
CA HIS A 166 -5.69 -1.58 8.72
C HIS A 166 -5.53 -0.07 8.89
N ASP A 167 -6.66 0.63 8.80
CA ASP A 167 -6.80 2.05 9.11
C ASP A 167 -6.73 2.29 10.63
N LEU A 168 -5.50 2.29 11.16
CA LEU A 168 -5.19 2.40 12.59
C LEU A 168 -5.14 3.87 13.05
N THR A 169 -5.60 4.13 14.27
CA THR A 169 -5.55 5.46 14.91
C THR A 169 -4.20 5.68 15.61
N PHE A 170 -3.31 6.48 15.03
CA PHE A 170 -2.05 6.90 15.67
C PHE A 170 -2.19 8.30 16.31
N PRO A 171 -1.32 8.71 17.25
CA PRO A 171 -1.39 10.03 17.89
C PRO A 171 -1.44 11.21 16.90
N ASP A 172 -0.70 11.11 15.79
CA ASP A 172 -0.63 12.08 14.70
C ASP A 172 -1.59 11.75 13.53
N TYR A 173 -2.49 10.78 13.71
CA TYR A 173 -3.52 10.40 12.75
C TYR A 173 -4.75 9.84 13.47
N THR A 174 -5.68 10.72 13.82
CA THR A 174 -6.86 10.41 14.63
C THR A 174 -8.08 9.97 13.82
N ALA A 175 -8.03 10.09 12.49
CA ALA A 175 -9.12 9.70 11.59
C ALA A 175 -9.24 8.17 11.39
N GLY A 176 -8.26 7.40 11.87
CA GLY A 176 -8.26 5.94 11.75
C GLY A 176 -9.44 5.28 12.45
N ARG A 177 -9.97 4.22 11.84
CA ARG A 177 -11.14 3.46 12.33
C ARG A 177 -10.81 2.49 13.47
N VAL A 178 -9.57 2.01 13.57
CA VAL A 178 -9.16 0.96 14.52
C VAL A 178 -8.20 1.52 15.56
N HIS A 179 -8.60 1.49 16.83
CA HIS A 179 -7.80 2.04 17.92
C HIS A 179 -6.70 1.07 18.35
N LEU A 180 -5.52 1.63 18.64
CA LEU A 180 -4.39 0.87 19.20
C LEU A 180 -4.71 0.42 20.63
N ARG A 181 -4.43 -0.85 20.93
CA ARG A 181 -4.64 -1.46 22.24
C ARG A 181 -3.55 -2.48 22.55
N PRO A 182 -3.33 -2.85 23.81
CA PRO A 182 -2.51 -4.01 24.11
C PRO A 182 -3.10 -5.26 23.46
N ILE A 183 -2.23 -6.13 22.98
CA ILE A 183 -2.56 -7.48 22.53
C ILE A 183 -1.69 -8.42 23.36
N PRO A 184 -2.22 -8.99 24.47
CA PRO A 184 -1.44 -9.89 25.29
C PRO A 184 -0.81 -11.02 24.47
N GLY A 185 0.47 -11.28 24.71
CA GLY A 185 1.29 -12.24 23.99
C GLY A 185 1.86 -11.77 22.66
N VAL A 186 1.65 -10.51 22.24
CA VAL A 186 2.26 -9.92 21.03
C VAL A 186 3.22 -8.81 21.42
N ASP A 187 4.50 -8.96 21.03
CA ASP A 187 5.55 -7.99 21.32
C ASP A 187 5.52 -6.82 20.31
N LEU A 188 5.29 -7.11 19.03
CA LEU A 188 5.35 -6.12 17.94
C LEU A 188 4.20 -6.30 16.94
N VAL A 189 3.56 -5.20 16.57
CA VAL A 189 2.63 -5.10 15.44
C VAL A 189 3.19 -4.15 14.40
N VAL A 190 3.26 -4.57 13.14
CA VAL A 190 3.71 -3.73 12.02
C VAL A 190 2.58 -3.57 11.00
N ASN A 191 2.10 -2.35 10.83
CA ASN A 191 0.99 -2.01 9.95
C ASN A 191 1.47 -1.46 8.60
N GLY A 192 0.80 -1.86 7.51
CA GLY A 192 1.15 -1.47 6.15
C GLY A 192 0.19 -0.54 5.41
N HIS A 193 -0.93 -0.14 6.02
CA HIS A 193 -1.99 0.61 5.33
C HIS A 193 -1.79 2.13 5.32
N LEU A 194 -1.14 2.68 6.35
CA LEU A 194 -0.95 4.13 6.41
C LEU A 194 0.29 4.50 5.61
N HIS A 195 0.10 5.24 4.53
CA HIS A 195 1.18 5.57 3.61
C HIS A 195 2.26 6.46 4.29
N THR A 196 1.90 7.26 5.30
CA THR A 196 2.84 8.11 6.04
C THR A 196 3.39 7.35 7.25
N PRO A 197 4.73 7.33 7.46
CA PRO A 197 5.32 6.72 8.66
C PRO A 197 4.70 7.30 9.93
N LYS A 198 4.55 6.46 10.96
CA LYS A 198 4.03 6.89 12.27
C LYS A 198 5.05 6.63 13.37
N PRO A 199 5.19 7.55 14.34
CA PRO A 199 5.98 7.29 15.54
C PRO A 199 5.53 5.97 16.20
N PRO A 200 6.45 5.11 16.65
CA PRO A 200 6.09 3.89 17.37
C PRO A 200 5.27 4.18 18.63
N VAL A 201 4.27 3.33 18.92
CA VAL A 201 3.35 3.52 20.04
C VAL A 201 3.29 2.27 20.91
N GLN A 202 3.76 2.37 22.16
CA GLN A 202 3.63 1.30 23.14
C GLN A 202 2.20 1.23 23.72
N ARG A 203 1.63 0.02 23.78
CA ARG A 203 0.36 -0.28 24.45
C ARG A 203 0.49 -1.58 25.23
N GLY A 204 0.62 -1.48 26.56
CA GLY A 204 0.97 -2.64 27.39
C GLY A 204 2.31 -3.22 26.95
N GLU A 205 2.37 -4.50 26.65
CA GLU A 205 3.56 -5.18 26.09
C GLU A 205 3.69 -5.09 24.56
N THR A 206 2.66 -4.59 23.87
CA THR A 206 2.64 -4.52 22.40
C THR A 206 3.16 -3.18 21.89
N LEU A 207 4.23 -3.21 21.11
CA LEU A 207 4.70 -2.07 20.32
C LEU A 207 3.98 -2.03 18.98
N TRP A 208 3.36 -0.90 18.65
CA TRP A 208 2.72 -0.66 17.36
C TRP A 208 3.60 0.22 16.47
N CYS A 209 3.88 -0.25 15.26
CA CYS A 209 4.71 0.44 14.27
C CYS A 209 3.98 0.56 12.94
N ASN A 210 4.23 1.64 12.21
CA ASN A 210 3.80 1.81 10.82
C ASN A 210 4.94 2.49 10.05
N PRO A 211 5.73 1.74 9.27
CA PRO A 211 6.90 2.30 8.57
C PRO A 211 6.52 3.24 7.42
N GLY A 212 5.26 3.27 7.01
CA GLY A 212 4.82 4.02 5.83
C GLY A 212 5.15 3.30 4.53
N SER A 213 4.86 3.97 3.42
CA SER A 213 5.07 3.44 2.07
C SER A 213 6.50 3.59 1.59
N ILE A 214 6.95 2.64 0.77
CA ILE A 214 8.15 2.79 -0.05
C ILE A 214 7.96 3.77 -1.22
N SER A 215 6.74 4.26 -1.43
CA SER A 215 6.40 5.17 -2.52
C SER A 215 5.73 6.47 -2.05
N ARG A 216 5.73 7.46 -2.92
CA ARG A 216 4.89 8.66 -2.80
C ARG A 216 3.74 8.47 -3.77
N VAL A 217 2.61 7.93 -3.31
CA VAL A 217 1.49 7.50 -4.18
C VAL A 217 0.70 8.67 -4.75
N ALA A 218 0.58 9.77 -4.00
CA ALA A 218 -0.22 10.93 -4.41
C ALA A 218 0.42 12.24 -3.94
N LEU A 219 0.11 13.32 -4.66
CA LEU A 219 0.44 14.69 -4.25
C LEU A 219 -0.43 15.11 -3.06
N SER A 220 0.20 15.47 -1.94
CA SER A 220 -0.48 15.99 -0.75
C SER A 220 0.48 16.88 0.05
N SER A 221 -0.05 17.66 1.00
CA SER A 221 0.75 18.51 1.89
C SER A 221 1.82 17.75 2.69
N GLN A 222 1.66 16.45 2.90
CA GLN A 222 2.63 15.61 3.62
C GLN A 222 3.70 14.99 2.72
N THR A 223 3.47 14.98 1.40
CA THR A 223 4.30 14.25 0.44
C THR A 223 5.71 14.84 0.23
N PRO A 224 5.92 16.17 0.23
CA PRO A 224 7.25 16.75 0.09
C PRO A 224 8.27 16.27 1.13
N ASN A 225 7.83 16.08 2.37
CA ASN A 225 8.69 15.70 3.49
C ASN A 225 8.82 14.18 3.65
N LYS A 226 8.12 13.39 2.84
CA LYS A 226 8.10 11.93 2.95
C LYS A 226 9.36 11.33 2.33
N LEU A 227 10.10 10.57 3.13
CA LEU A 227 11.22 9.75 2.69
C LEU A 227 10.75 8.29 2.53
N PRO A 228 10.87 7.71 1.33
CA PRO A 228 10.75 6.26 1.12
C PRO A 228 11.71 5.47 2.02
N VAL A 229 11.16 4.62 2.88
CA VAL A 229 11.91 3.77 3.80
C VAL A 229 11.28 2.38 3.89
N ALA A 230 12.09 1.38 4.20
CA ALA A 230 11.64 0.10 4.73
C ALA A 230 12.11 -0.02 6.20
N ALA A 231 11.59 -1.01 6.93
CA ALA A 231 11.95 -1.21 8.33
C ALA A 231 12.53 -2.60 8.57
N ILE A 232 13.61 -2.70 9.33
CA ILE A 232 14.26 -3.97 9.68
C ILE A 232 14.05 -4.23 11.16
N TRP A 233 13.66 -5.45 11.49
CA TRP A 233 13.66 -5.97 12.85
C TRP A 233 14.71 -7.05 13.00
N ARG A 234 15.47 -7.01 14.09
CA ARG A 234 16.32 -8.11 14.55
C ARG A 234 16.02 -8.45 16.01
N PRO A 235 16.20 -9.72 16.41
CA PRO A 235 16.08 -10.11 17.81
C PRO A 235 16.95 -9.25 18.73
N GLY A 236 16.39 -8.88 19.89
CA GLY A 236 17.06 -8.04 20.89
C GLY A 236 16.97 -6.53 20.64
N GLN A 237 16.47 -6.08 19.47
CA GLN A 237 16.20 -4.67 19.24
C GLN A 237 14.87 -4.23 19.85
N THR A 238 14.85 -3.03 20.45
CA THR A 238 13.64 -2.42 21.02
C THR A 238 12.88 -1.56 20.00
N GLU A 239 13.53 -1.19 18.90
CA GLU A 239 12.97 -0.35 17.84
C GLU A 239 13.31 -0.95 16.47
N LEU A 240 12.52 -0.58 15.46
CA LEU A 240 12.79 -0.97 14.08
C LEU A 240 13.90 -0.10 13.51
N GLU A 241 14.91 -0.73 12.92
CA GLU A 241 15.92 -0.03 12.13
C GLU A 241 15.27 0.50 10.84
N THR A 242 15.54 1.76 10.52
CA THR A 242 15.07 2.37 9.28
C THR A 242 16.07 2.07 8.17
N LEU A 243 15.60 1.51 7.06
CA LEU A 243 16.36 1.31 5.82
C LEU A 243 15.95 2.40 4.81
N PRO A 244 16.79 3.43 4.57
CA PRO A 244 16.52 4.42 3.52
C PRO A 244 16.54 3.76 2.15
N ILE A 245 15.50 4.00 1.36
CA ILE A 245 15.41 3.47 -0.01
C ILE A 245 15.89 4.54 -0.98
N PRO A 246 16.76 4.24 -1.96
CA PRO A 246 17.13 5.17 -3.02
C PRO A 246 15.89 5.77 -3.71
N HIS A 247 15.84 7.10 -3.79
CA HIS A 247 14.70 7.80 -4.38
C HIS A 247 15.11 9.16 -4.94
N ARG A 248 14.35 9.62 -5.93
CA ARG A 248 14.51 10.97 -6.47
C ARG A 248 13.95 12.03 -5.51
N PRO A 249 14.52 13.25 -5.52
CA PRO A 249 13.94 14.41 -4.85
C PRO A 249 12.47 14.62 -5.22
N PHE A 250 11.69 15.19 -4.29
CA PHE A 250 10.25 15.39 -4.50
C PHE A 250 9.93 16.17 -5.79
N HIS A 251 10.65 17.26 -6.05
CA HIS A 251 10.44 18.16 -7.18
C HIS A 251 10.82 17.57 -8.55
N GLU A 252 11.51 16.44 -8.58
CA GLU A 252 11.79 15.70 -9.83
C GLU A 252 10.68 14.67 -10.17
N VAL A 253 9.81 14.41 -9.20
CA VAL A 253 8.80 13.34 -9.26
C VAL A 253 7.39 13.91 -9.31
N PHE A 254 7.19 15.07 -8.69
CA PHE A 254 5.93 15.81 -8.71
C PHE A 254 6.18 17.22 -9.24
N PRO A 255 5.14 17.85 -9.84
CA PRO A 255 5.19 19.26 -10.13
C PRO A 255 5.42 20.05 -8.84
N ALA A 256 6.00 21.25 -8.96
CA ALA A 256 6.15 22.16 -7.83
C ALA A 256 4.80 22.32 -7.13
N PHE A 257 4.79 22.17 -5.80
CA PHE A 257 3.63 22.49 -4.99
C PHE A 257 3.46 24.00 -5.05
N VAL A 258 2.67 24.49 -6.00
CA VAL A 258 2.21 25.87 -5.95
C VAL A 258 1.23 25.88 -4.80
N ASP A 259 1.65 26.39 -3.64
CA ASP A 259 0.72 26.98 -2.69
C ASP A 259 -0.01 28.04 -3.51
N ARG A 260 -1.16 27.67 -4.07
CA ARG A 260 -2.02 28.63 -4.74
C ARG A 260 -2.54 29.51 -3.61
N GLU A 261 -1.80 30.57 -3.31
CA GLU A 261 -2.41 31.79 -2.80
C GLU A 261 -3.68 32.01 -3.60
N SER A 262 -4.78 32.24 -2.87
CA SER A 262 -6.10 32.47 -3.43
C SER A 262 -5.98 33.26 -4.73
N PRO A 263 -6.51 32.77 -5.86
CA PRO A 263 -6.30 33.41 -7.15
C PRO A 263 -6.71 34.89 -7.06
N SER A 264 -5.91 35.77 -7.67
CA SER A 264 -6.31 37.16 -7.86
C SER A 264 -7.63 37.19 -8.66
N PRO A 265 -8.47 38.23 -8.48
CA PRO A 265 -9.80 38.28 -9.09
C PRO A 265 -9.84 38.29 -10.64
N ASP A 266 -8.69 38.34 -11.32
CA ASP A 266 -8.61 38.49 -12.78
C ASP A 266 -8.23 37.20 -13.54
N ASP A 267 -7.85 36.10 -12.86
CA ASP A 267 -7.50 34.80 -13.51
C ASP A 267 -8.69 33.81 -13.58
N LEU A 268 -9.93 34.31 -13.61
CA LEU A 268 -11.08 33.58 -13.05
C LEU A 268 -11.89 32.65 -13.97
N ASP A 269 -11.78 32.65 -15.30
CA ASP A 269 -12.68 31.79 -16.11
C ASP A 269 -12.10 30.41 -16.44
N GLU A 270 -10.98 30.31 -17.14
CA GLU A 270 -10.39 28.99 -17.51
C GLU A 270 -9.93 28.19 -16.27
N SER A 271 -9.38 28.88 -15.27
CA SER A 271 -8.92 28.24 -14.03
C SER A 271 -10.07 27.64 -13.22
N ARG A 272 -11.27 28.23 -13.26
CA ARG A 272 -12.44 27.72 -12.54
C ARG A 272 -13.01 26.47 -13.20
N PHE A 273 -13.02 26.41 -14.53
CA PHE A 273 -13.45 25.23 -15.26
C PHE A 273 -12.57 24.02 -14.93
N ILE A 274 -11.25 24.18 -15.03
CA ILE A 274 -10.29 23.11 -14.69
C ILE A 274 -10.39 22.72 -13.22
N LYS A 275 -10.48 23.69 -12.29
CA LYS A 275 -10.69 23.41 -10.85
C LYS A 275 -12.02 22.69 -10.59
N GLY A 276 -13.05 22.98 -11.36
CA GLY A 276 -14.35 22.31 -11.26
C GLY A 276 -14.26 20.84 -11.67
N LEU A 277 -13.59 20.57 -12.79
CA LEU A 277 -13.27 19.21 -13.25
C LEU A 277 -12.40 18.44 -12.22
N GLU A 278 -11.35 19.07 -11.69
CA GLU A 278 -10.50 18.48 -10.64
C GLU A 278 -11.32 18.08 -9.40
N ASN A 279 -12.26 18.92 -8.98
CA ASN A 279 -13.15 18.65 -7.85
C ASN A 279 -14.15 17.51 -8.11
N LEU A 280 -14.60 17.35 -9.36
CA LEU A 280 -15.45 16.23 -9.78
C LEU A 280 -14.68 14.90 -9.80
N MET A 281 -13.42 14.90 -10.25
CA MET A 281 -12.56 13.71 -10.18
C MET A 281 -12.35 13.24 -8.73
N MET A 282 -12.26 14.18 -7.78
CA MET A 282 -12.14 13.86 -6.35
C MET A 282 -13.43 13.30 -5.74
N ARG A 283 -14.60 13.60 -6.33
CA ARG A 283 -15.90 13.08 -5.91
C ARG A 283 -16.38 12.04 -6.92
N LYS A 284 -15.87 10.80 -6.82
CA LYS A 284 -16.38 9.68 -7.63
C LYS A 284 -17.91 9.59 -7.45
N THR A 285 -18.66 10.01 -8.48
CA THR A 285 -20.10 9.78 -8.57
C THR A 285 -20.28 8.64 -9.56
N SER A 286 -21.14 7.68 -9.21
CA SER A 286 -21.15 6.33 -9.77
C SER A 286 -21.71 6.21 -11.19
N GLU A 287 -22.21 7.29 -11.82
CA GLU A 287 -23.03 7.17 -13.05
C GLU A 287 -22.89 8.37 -14.02
N GLY A 288 -21.76 9.09 -14.02
CA GLY A 288 -21.53 10.20 -14.97
C GLY A 288 -22.44 11.44 -14.83
N LEU A 289 -23.50 11.38 -14.01
CA LEU A 289 -24.49 12.43 -13.80
C LEU A 289 -23.89 13.74 -13.26
N GLY A 290 -22.87 13.63 -12.41
CA GLY A 290 -22.14 14.78 -11.87
C GLY A 290 -21.32 15.50 -12.94
N LEU A 291 -20.70 14.75 -13.86
CA LEU A 291 -19.94 15.31 -14.98
C LEU A 291 -20.86 15.98 -15.99
N GLN A 292 -21.99 15.35 -16.34
CA GLN A 292 -22.98 15.95 -17.24
C GLN A 292 -23.52 17.29 -16.72
N THR A 293 -23.87 17.33 -15.44
CA THR A 293 -24.38 18.54 -14.78
C THR A 293 -23.34 19.65 -14.81
N PHE A 294 -22.07 19.29 -14.64
CA PHE A 294 -20.97 20.23 -14.67
C PHE A 294 -20.68 20.76 -16.07
N LEU A 295 -20.60 19.90 -17.09
CA LEU A 295 -20.40 20.31 -18.47
C LEU A 295 -21.55 21.23 -18.94
N THR A 296 -22.80 20.89 -18.61
CA THR A 296 -23.98 21.74 -18.90
C THR A 296 -23.89 23.12 -18.26
N ALA A 297 -23.33 23.22 -17.06
CA ALA A 297 -23.26 24.47 -16.33
C ALA A 297 -22.09 25.38 -16.76
N ASN A 298 -21.10 24.86 -17.48
CA ASN A 298 -19.86 25.59 -17.75
C ASN A 298 -19.48 25.69 -19.24
N LEU A 299 -20.03 24.83 -20.10
CA LEU A 299 -19.79 24.89 -21.54
C LEU A 299 -20.85 25.74 -22.25
N GLN A 300 -20.43 26.48 -23.27
CA GLN A 300 -21.31 27.37 -24.04
C GLN A 300 -21.66 26.76 -25.39
N SER A 301 -22.95 26.82 -25.74
CA SER A 301 -23.42 26.39 -27.06
C SER A 301 -22.89 27.35 -28.13
N GLY A 302 -22.00 26.87 -28.99
CA GLY A 302 -21.46 27.61 -30.14
C GLY A 302 -19.94 27.75 -30.16
N ASP A 303 -19.25 27.37 -29.08
CA ASP A 303 -17.79 27.22 -29.09
C ASP A 303 -17.40 25.86 -29.71
N PRO A 304 -16.54 25.82 -30.74
CA PRO A 304 -16.16 24.58 -31.41
C PRO A 304 -15.34 23.62 -30.50
N ILE A 305 -14.68 24.13 -29.47
CA ILE A 305 -13.95 23.32 -28.48
C ILE A 305 -14.92 22.70 -27.49
N ASP A 306 -15.90 23.46 -27.02
CA ASP A 306 -16.95 22.95 -26.13
C ASP A 306 -17.79 21.87 -26.79
N ALA A 307 -18.04 22.00 -28.10
CA ALA A 307 -18.70 20.97 -28.90
C ALA A 307 -17.91 19.65 -28.92
N LEU A 308 -16.58 19.73 -29.09
CA LEU A 308 -15.70 18.55 -29.07
C LEU A 308 -15.68 17.87 -27.69
N ILE A 309 -15.69 18.66 -26.61
CA ILE A 309 -15.76 18.12 -25.24
C ILE A 309 -17.08 17.36 -25.01
N TRP A 310 -18.19 17.88 -25.55
CA TRP A 310 -19.49 17.18 -25.51
C TRP A 310 -19.49 15.89 -26.34
N GLU A 311 -18.88 15.88 -27.52
CA GLU A 311 -18.76 14.67 -28.35
C GLU A 311 -18.00 13.56 -27.62
N LEU A 312 -16.87 13.89 -26.98
CA LEU A 312 -16.09 12.95 -26.18
C LEU A 312 -16.86 12.41 -24.98
N TYR A 313 -17.63 13.27 -24.29
CA TYR A 313 -18.49 12.82 -23.18
C TYR A 313 -19.56 11.83 -23.67
N GLU A 314 -20.23 12.11 -24.79
CA GLU A 314 -21.23 11.20 -25.35
C GLU A 314 -20.64 9.87 -25.83
N GLU A 315 -19.42 9.88 -26.38
CA GLU A 315 -18.69 8.67 -26.80
C GLU A 315 -18.45 7.73 -25.61
N VAL A 316 -17.88 8.25 -24.52
CA VAL A 316 -17.60 7.48 -23.29
C VAL A 316 -18.90 6.93 -22.68
N MET A 317 -19.97 7.73 -22.60
CA MET A 317 -21.25 7.28 -22.04
C MET A 317 -21.97 6.24 -22.91
N ARG A 318 -21.69 6.19 -24.22
CA ARG A 318 -22.24 5.16 -25.12
C ARG A 318 -21.49 3.85 -25.00
N GLU A 319 -20.18 3.87 -24.74
CA GLU A 319 -19.38 2.67 -24.48
C GLU A 319 -19.77 1.99 -23.16
N GLU A 320 -20.00 2.76 -22.08
CA GLU A 320 -20.44 2.21 -20.78
C GLU A 320 -21.84 1.56 -20.80
N ASN A 321 -22.71 1.94 -21.75
CA ASN A 321 -24.07 1.38 -21.87
C ASN A 321 -24.16 0.15 -22.79
N GLN A 322 -23.03 -0.30 -23.36
CA GLN A 322 -22.94 -1.47 -24.25
C GLN A 322 -22.22 -2.68 -23.61
N GLU A 323 -21.68 -2.54 -22.39
CA GLU A 323 -21.18 -3.63 -21.53
C GLU A 323 -22.22 -4.07 -20.48
#